data_AF-A0A0E3QGJ7-F1
#
_entry.id   AF-A0A0E3QGJ7-F1
#
_cell.length_a   1.000
_cell.length_b   1.000
_cell.length_c   1.000
_cell.angle_alpha   90.00
_cell.angle_beta   90.00
_cell.angle_gamma   90.00
#
_symmetry.space_group_name_H-M   'P 1'
#
loop_
_entity.id
_entity.type
_entity.pdbx_description
1 polymer ?
#
loop_
_entity_poly.entity_id
_entity_poly.type
_entity_poly.pdbx_seq_one_letter_code
_entity_poly.pdbx_strand_id
1 'polypeptide(L)'
;MQGIRTKKVLPKEKNSLPLHRVKDKLFLASSPASPVDLYFSPNPAPDCSFLSPGLFYLDLNIYRETVIKTLIKKQNEELYRLIERVKFDGKYYRVKCARLGEWKYCWDLAVRVQFVGMMPGLAFEPKKIISKEDKKIIYRSLVLINPYELWERKLVEKLWNLRDRIEFLIAKILFHECIHILIFLGKTLPSGFEQTSIFLEFKELLKFANSKQLCPECCGVQSHLRNLVDLCPDFSKQSEEKPDLVTELYEFLIHEKYSIKKTDLAFGLPCSNRKISQNYVKLAALKMGLCMEFNKKIWKKEINRLQMDLEKLYDRIDDN
;
A
#
# COMPACT_ATOMS: atom_id res chain seq x y z
N MET A 1 7.88 -26.95 68.63
CA MET A 1 7.50 -28.34 69.01
C MET A 1 6.65 -28.94 67.90
N GLN A 2 6.82 -30.24 67.67
CA GLN A 2 6.38 -31.06 66.52
C GLN A 2 4.85 -31.30 66.42
N GLY A 3 4.41 -31.78 65.25
CA GLY A 3 3.20 -32.61 65.05
C GLY A 3 2.44 -32.29 63.75
N ILE A 4 2.85 -32.77 62.56
CA ILE A 4 2.47 -34.02 61.85
C ILE A 4 0.97 -34.36 61.78
N ARG A 5 0.42 -34.12 60.57
CA ARG A 5 -0.54 -34.87 59.70
C ARG A 5 -1.50 -35.92 60.28
N THR A 6 -2.73 -35.86 59.75
CA THR A 6 -3.49 -37.05 59.27
C THR A 6 -4.35 -36.71 58.03
N LYS A 7 -4.38 -37.66 57.08
CA LYS A 7 -5.19 -37.72 55.84
C LYS A 7 -6.31 -38.76 56.02
N LYS A 8 -7.46 -38.58 55.33
CA LYS A 8 -8.25 -39.60 54.56
C LYS A 8 -9.59 -38.97 54.10
N VAL A 9 -9.97 -38.85 52.82
CA VAL A 9 -10.38 -39.79 51.72
C VAL A 9 -11.89 -39.59 51.38
N LEU A 10 -12.19 -39.42 50.08
CA LEU A 10 -13.47 -39.18 49.37
C LEU A 10 -14.35 -40.46 49.19
N PRO A 11 -15.66 -40.37 48.85
CA PRO A 11 -16.15 -40.47 47.43
C PRO A 11 -17.42 -39.62 47.13
N LYS A 12 -17.70 -39.03 45.95
CA LYS A 12 -18.00 -39.47 44.55
C LYS A 12 -19.51 -39.71 44.21
N GLU A 13 -20.01 -38.85 43.29
CA GLU A 13 -21.06 -39.01 42.23
C GLU A 13 -22.54 -39.38 42.54
N LYS A 14 -23.49 -38.54 42.07
CA LYS A 14 -24.39 -38.83 40.91
C LYS A 14 -25.37 -37.69 40.52
N ASN A 15 -25.35 -37.41 39.21
CA ASN A 15 -26.33 -36.84 38.25
C ASN A 15 -27.77 -36.50 38.66
N SER A 16 -28.26 -35.31 38.22
CA SER A 16 -29.43 -35.15 37.33
C SER A 16 -29.77 -33.67 37.05
N LEU A 17 -29.77 -33.26 35.77
CA LEU A 17 -30.58 -32.13 35.22
C LEU A 17 -32.01 -32.64 34.90
N PRO A 18 -33.03 -31.84 34.48
CA PRO A 18 -33.10 -30.39 34.19
C PRO A 18 -34.37 -29.67 34.75
N LEU A 19 -34.44 -28.32 34.75
CA LEU A 19 -35.66 -27.55 34.40
C LEU A 19 -35.48 -26.01 34.46
N HIS A 20 -35.53 -25.40 33.27
CA HIS A 20 -36.07 -24.11 32.82
C HIS A 20 -36.28 -22.86 33.75
N ARG A 21 -35.95 -21.71 33.11
CA ARG A 21 -36.47 -20.32 33.26
C ARG A 21 -35.93 -19.49 34.43
N VAL A 22 -35.68 -18.18 34.33
CA VAL A 22 -35.49 -17.18 33.25
C VAL A 22 -35.07 -15.89 34.00
N LYS A 23 -34.14 -15.13 33.41
CA LYS A 23 -33.88 -13.67 33.55
C LYS A 23 -33.34 -13.05 34.86
N ASP A 24 -32.16 -12.44 34.65
CA ASP A 24 -31.85 -11.00 34.78
C ASP A 24 -30.90 -10.54 35.91
N LYS A 25 -29.86 -9.82 35.43
CA LYS A 25 -29.02 -8.78 36.09
C LYS A 25 -28.02 -9.26 37.15
N LEU A 26 -26.82 -8.71 37.33
CA LEU A 26 -25.94 -7.76 36.63
C LEU A 26 -24.62 -7.76 37.46
N PHE A 27 -23.48 -7.60 36.78
CA PHE A 27 -22.18 -7.02 37.22
C PHE A 27 -20.93 -7.88 37.53
N LEU A 28 -19.89 -7.49 36.76
CA LEU A 28 -18.48 -7.17 37.09
C LEU A 28 -17.45 -8.29 37.39
N ALA A 29 -16.63 -8.58 36.38
CA ALA A 29 -15.16 -8.50 36.35
C ALA A 29 -14.73 -8.87 34.91
N SER A 30 -13.75 -8.31 34.21
CA SER A 30 -12.68 -7.36 34.49
C SER A 30 -12.20 -6.86 33.12
N SER A 31 -11.74 -5.61 33.04
CA SER A 31 -11.14 -5.02 31.83
C SER A 31 -9.96 -5.86 31.30
N PRO A 32 -9.73 -5.83 29.98
CA PRO A 32 -8.36 -5.59 29.54
C PRO A 32 -8.27 -4.42 28.57
N ALA A 33 -7.38 -3.50 28.94
CA ALA A 33 -6.45 -2.72 28.13
C ALA A 33 -6.95 -1.93 26.89
N SER A 34 -6.53 -0.66 26.87
CA SER A 34 -6.63 0.34 25.81
C SER A 34 -6.15 -0.15 24.42
N PRO A 35 -6.81 0.24 23.30
CA PRO A 35 -6.48 -0.24 21.97
C PRO A 35 -5.37 0.62 21.34
N VAL A 36 -4.12 0.18 21.45
CA VAL A 36 -3.02 0.67 20.60
C VAL A 36 -2.45 -0.46 19.72
N ASP A 37 -2.82 -1.72 19.95
CA ASP A 37 -2.29 -2.89 19.22
C ASP A 37 -3.19 -3.40 18.07
N LEU A 38 -4.20 -2.64 17.65
CA LEU A 38 -5.16 -3.08 16.61
C LEU A 38 -4.71 -2.85 15.15
N TYR A 39 -3.49 -2.34 14.91
CA TYR A 39 -2.96 -2.18 13.55
C TYR A 39 -2.26 -3.42 12.98
N PHE A 40 -2.19 -4.53 13.71
CA PHE A 40 -1.64 -5.79 13.21
C PHE A 40 -2.59 -6.97 13.46
N SER A 41 -3.80 -6.90 12.93
CA SER A 41 -4.53 -8.13 12.59
C SER A 41 -5.57 -7.84 11.51
N PRO A 42 -5.46 -8.46 10.31
CA PRO A 42 -6.53 -8.38 9.33
C PRO A 42 -7.73 -9.17 9.89
N ASN A 43 -8.84 -8.49 10.12
CA ASN A 43 -10.12 -9.12 10.46
C ASN A 43 -10.48 -10.22 9.44
N PRO A 44 -11.24 -11.24 9.88
CA PRO A 44 -11.17 -12.57 9.30
C PRO A 44 -11.65 -12.56 7.85
N ALA A 45 -10.93 -13.36 7.04
CA ALA A 45 -11.29 -13.71 5.69
C ALA A 45 -12.77 -14.11 5.59
N PRO A 46 -13.43 -13.91 4.42
CA PRO A 46 -14.63 -14.67 4.13
C PRO A 46 -14.31 -16.15 4.31
N ASP A 47 -15.18 -16.92 4.97
CA ASP A 47 -15.00 -18.35 5.24
C ASP A 47 -14.50 -19.10 3.99
N CYS A 48 -13.18 -19.28 3.92
CA CYS A 48 -12.47 -20.01 2.87
C CYS A 48 -12.48 -21.51 3.16
N SER A 49 -13.52 -22.02 3.82
CA SER A 49 -13.71 -23.45 4.11
C SER A 49 -14.06 -24.27 2.85
N PHE A 50 -14.17 -23.64 1.67
CA PHE A 50 -14.42 -24.29 0.38
C PHE A 50 -13.25 -24.25 -0.61
N LEU A 51 -12.08 -23.74 -0.24
CA LEU A 51 -10.88 -23.81 -1.11
C LEU A 51 -10.05 -25.03 -0.72
N SER A 52 -10.23 -26.15 -1.43
CA SER A 52 -9.40 -27.36 -1.28
C SER A 52 -7.91 -27.00 -1.32
N PRO A 53 -7.03 -27.66 -0.53
CA PRO A 53 -5.63 -27.23 -0.31
C PRO A 53 -4.68 -27.35 -1.52
N GLY A 54 -5.20 -27.53 -2.75
CA GLY A 54 -4.41 -27.89 -3.93
C GLY A 54 -4.31 -26.84 -5.03
N LEU A 55 -5.02 -25.70 -4.97
CA LEU A 55 -5.20 -24.88 -6.20
C LEU A 55 -4.24 -23.70 -6.43
N PHE A 56 -3.48 -23.17 -5.47
CA PHE A 56 -2.62 -22.00 -5.74
C PHE A 56 -1.34 -21.93 -4.89
N TYR A 57 -0.55 -23.00 -4.83
CA TYR A 57 0.88 -22.88 -4.50
C TYR A 57 1.66 -22.80 -5.81
N LEU A 58 1.60 -21.64 -6.48
CA LEU A 58 2.50 -21.35 -7.60
C LEU A 58 3.92 -21.32 -7.03
N ASP A 59 4.74 -22.28 -7.45
CA ASP A 59 6.15 -22.35 -7.08
C ASP A 59 6.85 -21.03 -7.46
N LEU A 60 7.60 -20.44 -6.54
CA LEU A 60 8.39 -19.23 -6.79
C LEU A 60 9.46 -19.46 -7.86
N ASN A 61 9.79 -20.72 -8.19
CA ASN A 61 10.64 -21.08 -9.32
C ASN A 61 9.98 -20.91 -10.70
N ILE A 62 8.68 -20.56 -10.75
CA ILE A 62 7.95 -20.45 -12.02
C ILE A 62 8.46 -19.30 -12.90
N TYR A 63 8.96 -18.22 -12.31
CA TYR A 63 9.41 -17.03 -13.04
C TYR A 63 10.94 -16.94 -13.14
N ARG A 64 11.43 -16.21 -14.13
CA ARG A 64 12.86 -15.88 -14.30
C ARG A 64 13.09 -14.42 -13.95
N GLU A 65 13.83 -14.18 -12.87
CA GLU A 65 14.24 -12.84 -12.45
C GLU A 65 14.93 -12.07 -13.59
N THR A 66 15.76 -12.75 -14.38
CA THR A 66 16.47 -12.14 -15.52
C THR A 66 15.53 -11.63 -16.61
N VAL A 67 14.44 -12.35 -16.90
CA VAL A 67 13.45 -11.94 -17.89
C VAL A 67 12.69 -10.71 -17.40
N ILE A 68 12.23 -10.73 -16.14
CA ILE A 68 11.52 -9.59 -15.52
C ILE A 68 12.38 -8.33 -15.55
N LYS A 69 13.65 -8.44 -15.14
CA LYS A 69 14.60 -7.33 -15.17
C LYS A 69 14.85 -6.82 -16.60
N THR A 70 14.89 -7.73 -17.58
CA THR A 70 15.03 -7.36 -19.00
C THR A 70 13.80 -6.62 -19.52
N LEU A 71 12.60 -7.05 -19.13
CA LEU A 71 11.35 -6.36 -19.47
C LEU A 71 11.37 -4.93 -18.93
N ILE A 72 11.79 -4.72 -17.68
CA ILE A 72 11.92 -3.38 -17.08
C ILE A 72 12.99 -2.56 -17.80
N LYS A 73 14.18 -3.14 -18.03
CA LYS A 73 15.29 -2.48 -18.73
C LYS A 73 14.89 -1.96 -20.11
N LYS A 74 14.12 -2.74 -20.87
CA LYS A 74 13.63 -2.34 -22.18
C LYS A 74 12.79 -1.07 -22.14
N GLN A 75 12.08 -0.84 -21.03
CA GLN A 75 11.20 0.31 -20.88
C GLN A 75 11.87 1.52 -20.22
N ASN A 76 12.73 1.29 -19.22
CA ASN A 76 13.39 2.37 -18.51
C ASN A 76 14.69 1.90 -17.83
N GLU A 77 15.82 2.47 -18.27
CA GLU A 77 17.15 2.13 -17.75
C GLU A 77 17.36 2.59 -16.30
N GLU A 78 16.77 3.73 -15.88
CA GLU A 78 16.89 4.22 -14.50
C GLU A 78 16.22 3.28 -13.49
N LEU A 79 15.00 2.82 -13.82
CA LEU A 79 14.28 1.84 -13.01
C LEU A 79 15.00 0.49 -12.98
N TYR A 80 15.58 0.06 -14.10
CA TYR A 80 16.40 -1.15 -14.14
C TYR A 80 17.62 -1.04 -13.21
N ARG A 81 18.35 0.07 -13.25
CA ARG A 81 19.52 0.30 -12.37
C ARG A 81 19.15 0.20 -10.89
N LEU A 82 17.93 0.60 -10.51
CA LEU A 82 17.46 0.46 -9.13
C LEU A 82 17.38 -1.01 -8.68
N ILE A 83 16.98 -1.91 -9.58
CA ILE A 83 16.74 -3.33 -9.25
C ILE A 83 17.83 -4.28 -9.75
N GLU A 84 18.80 -3.81 -10.53
CA GLU A 84 19.82 -4.62 -11.22
C GLU A 84 20.46 -5.64 -10.26
N ARG A 85 20.90 -5.17 -9.09
CA ARG A 85 21.61 -5.95 -8.07
C ARG A 85 20.69 -6.57 -7.01
N VAL A 86 19.39 -6.31 -7.08
CA VAL A 86 18.40 -6.76 -6.09
C VAL A 86 17.89 -8.15 -6.48
N LYS A 87 18.00 -9.13 -5.59
CA LYS A 87 17.37 -10.44 -5.79
C LYS A 87 15.92 -10.42 -5.32
N PHE A 88 15.06 -11.19 -5.98
CA PHE A 88 13.64 -11.27 -5.63
C PHE A 88 13.39 -12.30 -4.51
N ASP A 89 14.28 -12.32 -3.51
CA ASP A 89 14.29 -13.25 -2.38
C ASP A 89 13.79 -12.61 -1.06
N GLY A 90 13.36 -11.35 -1.11
CA GLY A 90 12.93 -10.56 0.04
C GLY A 90 14.05 -10.06 0.95
N LYS A 91 15.32 -10.26 0.60
CA LYS A 91 16.45 -9.71 1.36
C LYS A 91 16.74 -8.28 0.92
N TYR A 92 17.29 -7.49 1.84
CA TYR A 92 17.70 -6.12 1.57
C TYR A 92 19.05 -6.07 0.86
N TYR A 93 19.08 -5.44 -0.31
CA TYR A 93 20.29 -5.19 -1.08
C TYR A 93 20.55 -3.70 -1.15
N ARG A 94 21.81 -3.32 -0.97
CA ARG A 94 22.24 -1.93 -1.10
C ARG A 94 22.30 -1.53 -2.57
N VAL A 95 21.38 -0.66 -2.98
CA VAL A 95 21.24 -0.23 -4.38
C VAL A 95 22.06 1.01 -4.68
N LYS A 96 22.19 1.93 -3.73
CA LYS A 96 22.95 3.17 -3.91
C LYS A 96 23.48 3.68 -2.57
N CYS A 97 24.63 4.35 -2.60
CA CYS A 97 25.03 5.25 -1.53
C CYS A 97 25.64 6.52 -2.12
N ALA A 98 25.42 7.64 -1.45
CA ALA A 98 26.12 8.89 -1.70
C ALA A 98 26.67 9.46 -0.39
N ARG A 99 27.68 10.31 -0.49
CA ARG A 99 28.18 11.10 0.64
C ARG A 99 27.76 12.56 0.42
N LEU A 100 27.24 13.19 1.46
CA LEU A 100 27.08 14.64 1.52
C LEU A 100 27.71 15.13 2.82
N GLY A 101 28.75 15.96 2.70
CA GLY A 101 29.59 16.35 3.83
C GLY A 101 30.13 15.11 4.54
N GLU A 102 29.92 15.06 5.85
CA GLU A 102 30.35 13.94 6.69
C GLU A 102 29.40 12.74 6.68
N TRP A 103 28.19 12.91 6.13
CA TRP A 103 27.13 11.90 6.20
C TRP A 103 27.10 11.02 4.96
N LYS A 104 26.99 9.70 5.17
CA LYS A 104 26.76 8.70 4.13
C LYS A 104 25.27 8.32 4.08
N TYR A 105 24.63 8.58 2.95
CA TYR A 105 23.24 8.24 2.68
C TYR A 105 23.21 6.97 1.84
N CYS A 106 22.52 5.93 2.30
CA CYS A 106 22.44 4.64 1.62
C CYS A 106 20.99 4.19 1.48
N TRP A 107 20.73 3.45 0.40
CA TRP A 107 19.43 2.87 0.13
C TRP A 107 19.55 1.37 0.06
N ASP A 108 18.71 0.71 0.83
CA ASP A 108 18.57 -0.74 0.77
C ASP A 108 17.16 -1.07 0.28
N LEU A 109 17.08 -1.88 -0.78
CA LEU A 109 15.83 -2.31 -1.41
C LEU A 109 15.69 -3.83 -1.25
N ALA A 110 14.50 -4.27 -0.85
CA ALA A 110 14.09 -5.67 -0.89
C ALA A 110 12.90 -5.82 -1.82
N VAL A 111 12.89 -6.90 -2.60
CA VAL A 111 11.75 -7.27 -3.47
C VAL A 111 11.33 -8.69 -3.12
N ARG A 112 10.03 -8.88 -2.86
CA ARG A 112 9.47 -10.19 -2.54
C ARG A 112 8.20 -10.44 -3.35
N VAL A 113 8.20 -11.51 -4.13
CA VAL A 113 7.03 -11.98 -4.87
C VAL A 113 6.23 -12.93 -3.97
N GLN A 114 4.92 -12.75 -3.90
CA GLN A 114 3.98 -13.58 -3.15
C GLN A 114 2.69 -13.74 -3.95
N PHE A 115 2.12 -14.94 -4.02
CA PHE A 115 0.88 -15.20 -4.76
C PHE A 115 -0.37 -15.18 -3.86
N VAL A 116 -0.31 -14.39 -2.78
CA VAL A 116 -1.36 -14.34 -1.75
C VAL A 116 -1.87 -12.91 -1.65
N GLY A 117 -3.21 -12.76 -1.64
CA GLY A 117 -3.90 -11.49 -1.45
C GLY A 117 -4.62 -10.98 -2.70
N MET A 118 -5.29 -9.83 -2.56
CA MET A 118 -6.15 -9.23 -3.59
C MET A 118 -5.58 -7.94 -4.22
N MET A 119 -4.39 -7.50 -3.79
CA MET A 119 -3.74 -6.28 -4.30
C MET A 119 -2.56 -6.65 -5.21
N PRO A 120 -2.30 -5.90 -6.28
CA PRO A 120 -1.26 -6.23 -7.26
C PRO A 120 0.16 -6.01 -6.72
N GLY A 121 0.41 -4.92 -5.99
CA GLY A 121 1.72 -4.58 -5.45
C GLY A 121 1.61 -3.65 -4.26
N LEU A 122 2.67 -3.59 -3.47
CA LEU A 122 2.81 -2.64 -2.37
C LEU A 122 4.29 -2.30 -2.13
N ALA A 123 4.69 -1.08 -2.44
CA ALA A 123 5.91 -0.48 -1.91
C ALA A 123 5.65 0.10 -0.52
N PHE A 124 6.45 -0.34 0.45
CA PHE A 124 6.48 0.29 1.76
C PHE A 124 7.34 1.54 1.72
N GLU A 125 6.83 2.61 2.35
CA GLU A 125 7.60 3.84 2.53
C GLU A 125 8.96 3.54 3.17
N PRO A 126 10.04 4.17 2.69
CA PRO A 126 11.37 3.83 3.16
C PRO A 126 11.56 4.14 4.64
N LYS A 127 11.79 3.09 5.45
CA LYS A 127 12.13 3.26 6.87
C LYS A 127 13.51 3.88 7.01
N LYS A 128 13.57 5.05 7.64
CA LYS A 128 14.82 5.77 7.92
C LYS A 128 15.50 5.20 9.17
N ILE A 129 16.78 4.85 9.04
CA ILE A 129 17.64 4.35 10.12
C ILE A 129 18.87 5.25 10.18
N ILE A 130 19.18 5.78 11.36
CA ILE A 130 20.28 6.73 11.57
C ILE A 130 21.33 6.09 12.48
N SER A 131 22.55 5.92 11.97
CA SER A 131 23.75 5.62 12.77
C SER A 131 24.55 6.90 12.93
N LYS A 132 24.58 7.45 14.14
CA LYS A 132 25.35 8.68 14.43
C LYS A 132 26.85 8.41 14.48
N GLU A 133 27.24 7.26 15.01
CA GLU A 133 28.64 6.83 15.13
C GLU A 133 29.30 6.71 13.74
N ASP A 134 28.64 6.01 12.81
CA ASP A 134 29.14 5.85 11.44
C ASP A 134 28.84 7.06 10.52
N LYS A 135 28.21 8.12 11.06
CA LYS A 135 27.62 9.23 10.32
C LYS A 135 26.85 8.73 9.07
N LYS A 136 25.93 7.80 9.27
CA LYS A 136 25.23 7.09 8.18
C LYS A 136 23.72 7.11 8.34
N ILE A 137 23.02 7.40 7.24
CA ILE A 137 21.56 7.32 7.14
C ILE A 137 21.21 6.26 6.11
N ILE A 138 20.37 5.30 6.48
CA ILE A 138 19.89 4.22 5.63
C ILE A 138 18.39 4.35 5.44
N TYR A 139 17.95 4.37 4.18
CA TYR A 139 16.54 4.27 3.81
C TYR A 139 16.26 2.85 3.33
N ARG A 140 15.29 2.18 3.95
CA ARG A 140 14.94 0.79 3.65
C ARG A 140 13.55 0.66 3.06
N SER A 141 13.46 0.21 1.81
CA SER A 141 12.19 -0.02 1.13
C SER A 141 11.98 -1.51 0.89
N LEU A 142 10.75 -1.97 1.09
CA LEU A 142 10.31 -3.32 0.69
C LEU A 142 9.25 -3.18 -0.38
N VAL A 143 9.37 -3.94 -1.47
CA VAL A 143 8.33 -4.08 -2.48
C VAL A 143 7.77 -5.48 -2.40
N LEU A 144 6.48 -5.58 -2.12
CA LEU A 144 5.72 -6.82 -2.24
C LEU A 144 5.01 -6.84 -3.59
N ILE A 145 5.13 -7.96 -4.29
CA ILE A 145 4.52 -8.15 -5.61
C ILE A 145 3.59 -9.34 -5.55
N ASN A 146 2.34 -9.13 -5.96
CA ASN A 146 1.34 -10.17 -6.07
C ASN A 146 0.67 -10.11 -7.45
N PRO A 147 0.99 -11.05 -8.38
CA PRO A 147 0.44 -11.04 -9.73
C PRO A 147 -1.02 -11.54 -9.75
N TYR A 148 -1.91 -10.87 -9.00
CA TYR A 148 -3.32 -11.23 -8.81
C TYR A 148 -4.14 -11.14 -10.12
N GLU A 149 -3.76 -10.24 -11.03
CA GLU A 149 -4.46 -10.04 -12.32
C GLU A 149 -4.12 -11.11 -13.38
N LEU A 150 -3.54 -12.24 -12.98
CA LEU A 150 -3.06 -13.33 -13.84
C LEU A 150 -4.10 -13.88 -14.83
N TRP A 151 -5.37 -13.79 -14.44
CA TRP A 151 -6.51 -14.35 -15.17
C TRP A 151 -7.35 -13.27 -15.88
N GLU A 152 -6.89 -12.01 -15.93
CA GLU A 152 -7.59 -10.99 -16.70
C GLU A 152 -7.66 -11.39 -18.18
N ARG A 153 -8.88 -11.44 -18.73
CA ARG A 153 -9.15 -11.95 -20.09
C ARG A 153 -8.22 -11.34 -21.15
N LYS A 154 -8.03 -10.02 -21.14
CA LYS A 154 -7.15 -9.32 -22.08
C LYS A 154 -5.69 -9.78 -21.98
N LEU A 155 -5.23 -10.09 -20.77
CA LEU A 155 -3.89 -10.60 -20.53
C LEU A 155 -3.75 -12.04 -21.01
N VAL A 156 -4.75 -12.88 -20.75
CA VAL A 156 -4.78 -14.29 -21.22
C VAL A 156 -4.79 -14.36 -22.74
N GLU A 157 -5.57 -13.49 -23.41
CA GLU A 157 -5.62 -13.39 -24.87
C GLU A 157 -4.29 -12.94 -25.47
N LYS A 158 -3.57 -12.03 -24.80
CA LYS A 158 -2.26 -11.50 -25.26
C LYS A 158 -1.10 -12.45 -24.97
N LEU A 159 -1.13 -13.14 -23.82
CA LEU A 159 -0.06 -14.01 -23.32
C LEU A 159 -0.67 -15.33 -22.85
N TRP A 160 -0.78 -16.30 -23.75
CA TRP A 160 -1.38 -17.59 -23.40
C TRP A 160 -0.56 -18.36 -22.34
N ASN A 161 0.78 -18.28 -22.45
CA ASN A 161 1.71 -18.96 -21.56
C ASN A 161 1.64 -18.38 -20.13
N LEU A 162 1.47 -19.27 -19.15
CA LEU A 162 1.33 -18.90 -17.74
C LEU A 162 2.58 -18.21 -17.18
N ARG A 163 3.77 -18.74 -17.51
CA ARG A 163 5.05 -18.18 -17.03
C ARG A 163 5.27 -16.78 -17.57
N ASP A 164 5.04 -16.58 -18.87
CA ASP A 164 5.21 -15.26 -19.50
C ASP A 164 4.23 -14.24 -18.92
N ARG A 165 3.00 -14.64 -18.58
CA ARG A 165 2.04 -13.77 -17.87
C ARG A 165 2.51 -13.38 -16.49
N ILE A 166 3.02 -14.33 -15.71
CA ILE A 166 3.54 -14.06 -14.37
C ILE A 166 4.74 -13.10 -14.47
N GLU A 167 5.68 -13.36 -15.38
CA GLU A 167 6.86 -12.50 -15.60
C GLU A 167 6.44 -11.09 -16.05
N PHE A 168 5.46 -10.98 -16.95
CA PHE A 168 4.89 -9.70 -17.38
C PHE A 168 4.24 -8.92 -16.22
N LEU A 169 3.42 -9.58 -15.42
CA LEU A 169 2.75 -8.95 -14.28
C LEU A 169 3.75 -8.51 -13.21
N ILE A 170 4.70 -9.36 -12.85
CA ILE A 170 5.75 -8.99 -11.89
C ILE A 170 6.55 -7.79 -12.42
N ALA A 171 6.90 -7.77 -13.71
CA ALA A 171 7.59 -6.64 -14.31
C ALA A 171 6.76 -5.35 -14.26
N LYS A 172 5.49 -5.41 -14.65
CA LYS A 172 4.57 -4.26 -14.65
C LYS A 172 4.40 -3.69 -13.23
N ILE A 173 4.14 -4.56 -12.25
CA ILE A 173 3.94 -4.16 -10.85
C ILE A 173 5.24 -3.57 -10.30
N LEU A 174 6.37 -4.26 -10.43
CA LEU A 174 7.65 -3.75 -9.93
C LEU A 174 8.04 -2.42 -10.58
N PHE A 175 7.74 -2.24 -11.87
CA PHE A 175 7.97 -0.98 -12.57
C PHE A 175 7.19 0.17 -11.91
N HIS A 176 5.90 -0.03 -11.64
CA HIS A 176 5.05 0.92 -10.94
C HIS A 176 5.58 1.26 -9.54
N GLU A 177 5.89 0.23 -8.74
CA GLU A 177 6.39 0.42 -7.38
C GLU A 177 7.78 1.10 -7.34
N CYS A 178 8.62 0.86 -8.34
CA CYS A 178 9.91 1.52 -8.45
C CYS A 178 9.78 3.02 -8.80
N ILE A 179 8.73 3.43 -9.53
CA ILE A 179 8.42 4.86 -9.74
C ILE A 179 8.18 5.55 -8.40
N HIS A 180 7.33 4.95 -7.55
CA HIS A 180 7.06 5.50 -6.21
C HIS A 180 8.33 5.65 -5.38
N ILE A 181 9.19 4.63 -5.40
CA ILE A 181 10.47 4.66 -4.68
C ILE A 181 11.36 5.79 -5.21
N LEU A 182 11.50 5.95 -6.53
CA LEU A 182 12.33 7.02 -7.09
C LEU A 182 11.79 8.40 -6.75
N ILE A 183 10.47 8.59 -6.78
CA ILE A 183 9.85 9.87 -6.42
C ILE A 183 10.07 10.18 -4.94
N PHE A 184 9.86 9.21 -4.05
CA PHE A 184 10.12 9.37 -2.62
C PHE A 184 11.58 9.73 -2.35
N LEU A 185 12.52 9.04 -2.99
CA LEU A 185 13.95 9.27 -2.79
C LEU A 185 14.36 10.66 -3.30
N GLY A 186 13.78 11.12 -4.42
CA GLY A 186 13.96 12.48 -4.92
C GLY A 186 13.48 13.54 -3.92
N LYS A 187 12.37 13.30 -3.19
CA LYS A 187 11.89 14.20 -2.13
C LYS A 187 12.76 14.19 -0.87
N THR A 188 13.32 13.04 -0.52
CA THR A 188 13.85 12.80 0.84
C THR A 188 15.35 13.02 0.97
N LEU A 189 16.08 13.08 -0.14
CA LEU A 189 17.53 13.01 -0.11
C LEU A 189 18.21 14.33 -0.43
N PRO A 190 19.41 14.56 0.13
CA PRO A 190 20.16 15.75 -0.19
C PRO A 190 20.54 15.80 -1.67
N SER A 191 20.79 17.02 -2.18
CA SER A 191 21.03 17.33 -3.59
C SER A 191 21.96 16.33 -4.30
N GLY A 192 21.53 15.88 -5.49
CA GLY A 192 22.17 14.83 -6.31
C GLY A 192 21.24 13.70 -6.75
N PHE A 193 20.01 13.64 -6.19
CA PHE A 193 19.00 12.64 -6.53
C PHE A 193 17.72 13.22 -7.14
N GLU A 194 17.59 14.55 -7.15
CA GLU A 194 16.52 15.30 -7.81
C GLU A 194 16.60 15.27 -9.36
N GLN A 195 17.57 14.55 -9.93
CA GLN A 195 17.85 14.57 -11.38
C GLN A 195 17.41 13.32 -12.14
N THR A 196 16.72 12.35 -11.51
CA THR A 196 16.12 11.26 -12.29
C THR A 196 15.04 11.81 -13.19
N SER A 197 14.92 11.28 -14.41
CA SER A 197 13.91 11.78 -15.34
C SER A 197 12.50 11.60 -14.75
N ILE A 198 12.28 10.50 -14.03
CA ILE A 198 11.02 10.19 -13.36
C ILE A 198 10.65 11.25 -12.31
N PHE A 199 11.61 11.65 -11.47
CA PHE A 199 11.32 12.65 -10.43
C PHE A 199 11.07 14.03 -11.04
N LEU A 200 11.84 14.42 -12.06
CA LEU A 200 11.67 15.70 -12.74
C LEU A 200 10.32 15.77 -13.47
N GLU A 201 9.97 14.75 -14.26
CA GLU A 201 8.67 14.64 -14.93
C GLU A 201 7.52 14.72 -13.93
N PHE A 202 7.61 14.00 -12.81
CA PHE A 202 6.58 14.05 -11.76
C PHE A 202 6.49 15.45 -11.13
N LYS A 203 7.62 16.10 -10.85
CA LYS A 203 7.66 17.44 -10.26
C LYS A 203 7.02 18.47 -11.20
N GLU A 204 7.26 18.37 -12.50
CA GLU A 204 6.63 19.22 -13.51
C GLU A 204 5.12 18.98 -13.59
N LEU A 205 4.69 17.72 -13.63
CA LEU A 205 3.27 17.37 -13.64
C LEU A 205 2.57 17.85 -12.37
N LEU A 206 3.19 17.69 -11.19
CA LEU A 206 2.64 18.17 -9.93
C LEU A 206 2.54 19.71 -9.90
N LYS A 207 3.53 20.41 -10.47
CA LYS A 207 3.48 21.87 -10.62
C LYS A 207 2.34 22.30 -11.54
N PHE A 208 2.12 21.56 -12.63
CA PHE A 208 1.02 21.81 -13.55
C PHE A 208 -0.35 21.54 -12.91
N ALA A 209 -0.50 20.42 -12.19
CA ALA A 209 -1.71 20.07 -11.45
C ALA A 209 -2.12 21.14 -10.42
N ASN A 210 -1.13 21.80 -9.81
CA ASN A 210 -1.33 22.90 -8.86
C ASN A 210 -1.36 24.30 -9.51
N SER A 211 -1.35 24.39 -10.84
CA SER A 211 -1.31 25.68 -11.53
C SER A 211 -2.67 26.39 -11.53
N LYS A 212 -2.66 27.69 -11.80
CA LYS A 212 -3.89 28.48 -11.98
C LYS A 212 -4.78 27.95 -13.11
N GLN A 213 -4.22 27.27 -14.10
CA GLN A 213 -4.93 26.72 -15.24
C GLN A 213 -5.84 25.54 -14.87
N LEU A 214 -5.45 24.77 -13.85
CA LEU A 214 -6.23 23.65 -13.31
C LEU A 214 -6.88 23.98 -11.97
N CYS A 215 -6.90 25.27 -11.59
CA CYS A 215 -7.46 25.72 -10.33
C CYS A 215 -8.92 25.25 -10.12
N PRO A 216 -9.84 25.34 -11.11
CA PRO A 216 -11.21 24.86 -10.91
C PRO A 216 -11.29 23.37 -10.55
N GLU A 217 -10.59 22.51 -11.28
CA GLU A 217 -10.59 21.06 -11.07
C GLU A 217 -9.85 20.68 -9.79
N CYS A 218 -8.70 21.31 -9.53
CA CYS A 218 -7.92 21.12 -8.31
C CYS A 218 -8.73 21.52 -7.06
N CYS A 219 -9.41 22.67 -7.09
CA CYS A 219 -10.25 23.11 -5.99
C CYS A 219 -11.43 22.16 -5.74
N GLY A 220 -12.05 21.61 -6.80
CA GLY A 220 -13.11 20.60 -6.68
C GLY A 220 -12.62 19.34 -5.95
N VAL A 221 -11.49 18.78 -6.38
CA VAL A 221 -10.88 17.61 -5.74
C VAL A 221 -10.52 17.89 -4.29
N GLN A 222 -9.82 19.00 -4.00
CA GLN A 222 -9.41 19.35 -2.63
C GLN A 222 -10.62 19.63 -1.71
N SER A 223 -11.69 20.24 -2.23
CA SER A 223 -12.93 20.45 -1.48
C SER A 223 -13.59 19.14 -1.06
N HIS A 224 -13.69 18.18 -1.98
CA HIS A 224 -14.27 16.86 -1.67
C HIS A 224 -13.37 16.02 -0.75
N LEU A 225 -12.05 16.12 -0.90
CA LEU A 225 -11.12 15.52 0.06
C LEU A 225 -11.32 16.11 1.47
N ARG A 226 -11.46 17.43 1.59
CA ARG A 226 -11.72 18.10 2.87
C ARG A 226 -13.03 17.62 3.51
N ASN A 227 -14.12 17.58 2.73
CA ASN A 227 -15.40 17.06 3.22
C ASN A 227 -15.28 15.62 3.75
N LEU A 228 -14.51 14.76 3.08
CA LEU A 228 -14.29 13.40 3.55
C LEU A 228 -13.47 13.36 4.84
N VAL A 229 -12.44 14.18 4.98
CA VAL A 229 -11.66 14.31 6.23
C VAL A 229 -12.55 14.77 7.38
N ASP A 230 -13.41 15.77 7.16
CA ASP A 230 -14.34 16.30 8.18
C ASP A 230 -15.36 15.26 8.66
N LEU A 231 -15.70 14.28 7.81
CA LEU A 231 -16.61 13.18 8.17
C LEU A 231 -15.96 12.09 9.03
N CYS A 232 -14.63 12.11 9.24
CA CYS A 232 -13.88 11.13 10.01
C CYS A 232 -13.29 11.75 11.30
N PRO A 233 -13.99 11.66 12.45
CA PRO A 233 -13.61 12.38 13.68
C PRO A 233 -12.33 11.85 14.35
N ASP A 234 -11.96 10.58 14.11
CA ASP A 234 -10.84 9.91 14.79
C ASP A 234 -9.45 10.43 14.38
N PHE A 235 -9.35 11.15 13.25
CA PHE A 235 -8.07 11.70 12.77
C PHE A 235 -7.78 13.12 13.26
N SER A 236 -8.78 13.80 13.84
CA SER A 236 -8.65 15.19 14.33
C SER A 236 -7.75 15.35 15.57
N LYS A 237 -7.29 14.25 16.18
CA LYS A 237 -6.58 14.27 17.48
C LYS A 237 -5.07 14.00 17.41
N GLN A 238 -4.47 13.80 16.24
CA GLN A 238 -3.02 13.56 16.14
C GLN A 238 -2.24 14.80 15.67
N SER A 239 -1.89 15.61 16.67
CA SER A 239 -0.68 16.44 16.86
C SER A 239 -0.18 17.39 15.76
N GLU A 240 0.04 18.63 16.20
CA GLU A 240 1.05 19.62 15.83
C GLU A 240 2.13 19.11 14.85
N GLU A 241 2.24 19.78 13.69
CA GLU A 241 3.21 19.56 12.58
C GLU A 241 2.96 18.40 11.58
N LYS A 242 1.71 18.05 11.27
CA LYS A 242 1.40 17.34 10.00
C LYS A 242 1.04 18.33 8.88
N PRO A 243 1.52 18.12 7.64
CA PRO A 243 0.96 18.80 6.46
C PRO A 243 -0.56 18.67 6.44
N ASP A 244 -1.26 19.63 5.82
CA ASP A 244 -2.71 19.50 5.60
C ASP A 244 -2.99 18.15 4.91
N LEU A 245 -3.67 17.24 5.61
CA LEU A 245 -3.97 15.88 5.15
C LEU A 245 -4.63 15.89 3.77
N VAL A 246 -5.40 16.94 3.47
CA VAL A 246 -5.99 17.17 2.14
C VAL A 246 -4.90 17.32 1.08
N THR A 247 -3.84 18.07 1.38
CA THR A 247 -2.68 18.25 0.50
C THR A 247 -1.93 16.93 0.28
N GLU A 248 -1.70 16.14 1.33
CA GLU A 248 -1.04 14.83 1.21
C GLU A 248 -1.84 13.87 0.33
N LEU A 249 -3.15 13.80 0.55
CA LEU A 249 -4.03 12.94 -0.23
C LEU A 249 -4.17 13.42 -1.67
N TYR A 250 -4.18 14.73 -1.90
CA TYR A 250 -4.16 15.31 -3.24
C TYR A 250 -2.86 14.93 -3.97
N GLU A 251 -1.70 15.16 -3.37
CA GLU A 251 -0.41 14.76 -3.95
C GLU A 251 -0.33 13.27 -4.23
N PHE A 252 -0.86 12.44 -3.32
CA PHE A 252 -0.97 11.00 -3.50
C PHE A 252 -1.79 10.66 -4.76
N LEU A 253 -2.95 11.28 -4.97
CA LEU A 253 -3.76 11.03 -6.18
C LEU A 253 -3.00 11.40 -7.47
N ILE A 254 -2.32 12.55 -7.48
CA ILE A 254 -1.50 12.97 -8.63
C ILE A 254 -0.33 12.00 -8.88
N HIS A 255 0.30 11.52 -7.81
CA HIS A 255 1.38 10.55 -7.86
C HIS A 255 0.95 9.22 -8.48
N GLU A 256 -0.23 8.72 -8.11
CA GLU A 256 -0.80 7.50 -8.65
C GLU A 256 -1.19 7.63 -10.13
N LYS A 257 -1.78 8.77 -10.50
CA LYS A 257 -2.06 9.12 -11.89
C LYS A 257 -0.80 9.08 -12.75
N TYR A 258 0.26 9.75 -12.31
CA TYR A 258 1.55 9.73 -13.02
C TYR A 258 2.10 8.30 -13.15
N SER A 259 2.15 7.58 -12.03
CA SER A 259 2.79 6.25 -11.95
C SER A 259 2.06 5.22 -12.81
N ILE A 260 0.72 5.24 -12.85
CA ILE A 260 -0.05 4.36 -13.73
C ILE A 260 0.11 4.76 -15.19
N LYS A 261 -0.06 6.04 -15.53
CA LYS A 261 0.06 6.47 -16.93
C LYS A 261 1.42 6.06 -17.50
N LYS A 262 2.50 6.29 -16.74
CA LYS A 262 3.86 5.89 -17.13
C LYS A 262 4.00 4.37 -17.27
N THR A 263 3.45 3.60 -16.32
CA THR A 263 3.51 2.13 -16.33
C THR A 263 2.71 1.56 -17.49
N ASP A 264 1.45 1.92 -17.65
CA ASP A 264 0.58 1.36 -18.68
C ASP A 264 1.10 1.70 -20.08
N LEU A 265 1.59 2.93 -20.30
CA LEU A 265 2.25 3.30 -21.56
C LEU A 265 3.49 2.44 -21.84
N ALA A 266 4.36 2.24 -20.85
CA ALA A 266 5.55 1.41 -20.98
C ALA A 266 5.22 -0.05 -21.35
N PHE A 267 4.10 -0.59 -20.87
CA PHE A 267 3.68 -1.97 -21.14
C PHE A 267 2.65 -2.11 -22.27
N GLY A 268 2.38 -1.02 -23.00
CA GLY A 268 1.44 -0.98 -24.12
C GLY A 268 0.02 -1.36 -23.70
N LEU A 269 -0.41 -0.86 -22.54
CA LEU A 269 -1.74 -1.04 -21.98
C LEU A 269 -2.53 0.26 -22.09
N PRO A 270 -3.86 0.18 -22.31
CA PRO A 270 -4.70 1.37 -22.37
C PRO A 270 -4.85 1.99 -20.97
N CYS A 271 -4.59 3.29 -20.88
CA CYS A 271 -4.82 4.09 -19.70
C CYS A 271 -6.24 4.69 -19.75
N SER A 272 -7.00 4.59 -18.66
CA SER A 272 -8.37 5.15 -18.57
C SER A 272 -8.49 5.98 -17.30
N ASN A 273 -8.67 7.29 -17.46
CA ASN A 273 -8.82 8.22 -16.33
C ASN A 273 -9.99 7.87 -15.44
N ARG A 274 -11.10 7.41 -16.03
CA ARG A 274 -12.24 6.86 -15.31
C ARG A 274 -11.88 5.66 -14.43
N LYS A 275 -11.10 4.69 -14.96
CA LYS A 275 -10.69 3.51 -14.18
C LYS A 275 -9.71 3.90 -13.07
N ILE A 276 -8.78 4.80 -13.36
CA ILE A 276 -7.80 5.31 -12.38
C ILE A 276 -8.53 6.05 -11.27
N SER A 277 -9.36 7.05 -11.58
CA SER A 277 -10.09 7.81 -10.57
C SER A 277 -10.94 6.91 -9.66
N GLN A 278 -11.65 5.93 -10.22
CA GLN A 278 -12.43 4.95 -9.46
C GLN A 278 -11.61 4.12 -8.47
N ASN A 279 -10.40 3.71 -8.87
CA ASN A 279 -9.54 2.90 -8.02
C ASN A 279 -8.93 3.73 -6.89
N TYR A 280 -8.41 4.92 -7.21
CA TYR A 280 -7.63 5.70 -6.25
C TYR A 280 -8.46 6.55 -5.30
N VAL A 281 -9.69 6.92 -5.66
CA VAL A 281 -10.60 7.51 -4.68
C VAL A 281 -10.91 6.52 -3.54
N LYS A 282 -11.09 5.23 -3.85
CA LYS A 282 -11.29 4.22 -2.82
C LYS A 282 -10.06 4.07 -1.92
N LEU A 283 -8.87 4.08 -2.51
CA LEU A 283 -7.62 3.97 -1.75
C LEU A 283 -7.34 5.22 -0.91
N ALA A 284 -7.62 6.41 -1.43
CA ALA A 284 -7.56 7.66 -0.66
C ALA A 284 -8.56 7.64 0.51
N ALA A 285 -9.79 7.19 0.27
CA ALA A 285 -10.79 7.04 1.33
C ALA A 285 -10.35 6.04 2.41
N LEU A 286 -9.70 4.93 2.04
CA LEU A 286 -9.13 3.98 3.01
C LEU A 286 -7.99 4.59 3.82
N LYS A 287 -7.15 5.44 3.21
CA LYS A 287 -6.08 6.18 3.91
C LYS A 287 -6.63 7.18 4.93
N MET A 288 -7.83 7.71 4.71
CA MET A 288 -8.53 8.61 5.64
C MET A 288 -9.18 7.88 6.83
N GLY A 289 -9.29 6.55 6.79
CA GLY A 289 -9.90 5.76 7.87
C GLY A 289 -11.22 5.08 7.53
N LEU A 290 -11.86 4.50 8.56
CA LEU A 290 -13.13 3.81 8.40
C LEU A 290 -14.28 4.81 8.34
N CYS A 291 -15.19 4.59 7.40
CA CYS A 291 -16.46 5.31 7.36
C CYS A 291 -17.32 4.90 8.56
N MET A 292 -17.68 5.87 9.41
CA MET A 292 -18.65 5.65 10.47
C MET A 292 -20.03 5.31 9.88
N GLU A 293 -20.71 4.31 10.45
CA GLU A 293 -21.98 3.81 9.92
C GLU A 293 -23.06 4.90 9.76
N PHE A 294 -23.09 5.87 10.67
CA PHE A 294 -24.06 6.97 10.64
C PHE A 294 -23.86 7.95 9.47
N ASN A 295 -22.65 8.04 8.90
CA ASN A 295 -22.33 8.94 7.79
C ASN A 295 -22.23 8.24 6.42
N LYS A 296 -22.51 6.93 6.36
CA LYS A 296 -22.25 6.08 5.18
C LYS A 296 -22.87 6.59 3.87
N LYS A 297 -24.08 7.16 3.92
CA LYS A 297 -24.76 7.72 2.74
C LYS A 297 -24.07 8.99 2.22
N ILE A 298 -23.68 9.87 3.14
CA ILE A 298 -23.00 11.14 2.82
C ILE A 298 -21.58 10.83 2.31
N TRP A 299 -20.87 9.94 3.00
CA TRP A 299 -19.54 9.45 2.60
C TRP A 299 -19.52 8.89 1.18
N LYS A 300 -20.45 7.99 0.84
CA LYS A 300 -20.55 7.42 -0.51
C LYS A 300 -20.85 8.50 -1.57
N LYS A 301 -21.66 9.49 -1.23
CA LYS A 301 -21.98 10.63 -2.12
C LYS A 301 -20.73 11.48 -2.38
N GLU A 302 -19.95 11.78 -1.35
CA GLU A 302 -18.70 12.54 -1.49
C GLU A 302 -17.62 11.75 -2.25
N ILE A 303 -17.50 10.44 -2.02
CA ILE A 303 -16.64 9.56 -2.84
C ILE A 303 -16.98 9.66 -4.33
N ASN A 304 -18.27 9.60 -4.67
CA ASN A 304 -18.69 9.67 -6.07
C ASN A 304 -18.39 11.04 -6.69
N ARG A 305 -18.58 12.13 -5.93
CA ARG A 305 -18.25 13.49 -6.37
C ARG A 305 -16.75 13.66 -6.57
N LEU A 306 -15.96 13.21 -5.60
CA LEU A 306 -14.50 13.18 -5.69
C LEU A 306 -14.04 12.40 -6.93
N GLN A 307 -14.64 11.24 -7.22
CA GLN A 307 -14.31 10.46 -8.42
C GLN A 307 -14.56 11.26 -9.70
N MET A 308 -15.70 11.95 -9.81
CA MET A 308 -16.04 12.74 -11.01
C MET A 308 -15.08 13.91 -11.20
N ASP A 309 -14.77 14.66 -10.16
CA ASP A 309 -13.87 15.81 -10.27
C ASP A 309 -12.41 15.38 -10.46
N LEU A 310 -12.02 14.23 -9.89
CA LEU A 310 -10.71 13.64 -10.13
C LEU A 310 -10.55 13.15 -11.57
N GLU A 311 -11.60 12.56 -12.16
CA GLU A 311 -11.61 12.18 -13.58
C GLU A 311 -11.41 13.40 -14.48
N LYS A 312 -12.15 14.49 -14.25
CA LYS A 312 -11.97 15.75 -14.99
C LYS A 312 -10.56 16.33 -14.84
N LEU A 313 -10.02 16.32 -13.63
CA LEU A 313 -8.65 16.77 -13.38
C LEU A 313 -7.65 15.95 -14.18
N TYR A 314 -7.81 14.63 -14.21
CA TYR A 314 -6.93 13.74 -14.97
C TYR A 314 -7.05 13.93 -16.48
N ASP A 315 -8.26 14.15 -17.01
CA ASP A 315 -8.47 14.46 -18.43
C ASP A 315 -7.74 15.75 -18.79
N ARG A 316 -7.89 16.80 -17.98
CA ARG A 316 -7.23 18.09 -18.19
C ARG A 316 -5.70 18.02 -18.04
N ILE A 317 -5.18 17.11 -17.22
CA ILE A 317 -3.74 16.81 -17.13
C ILE A 317 -3.24 16.12 -18.40
N ASP A 318 -4.07 15.28 -19.03
CA ASP A 318 -3.69 14.54 -20.24
C ASP A 318 -3.81 15.37 -21.53
N ASP A 319 -4.69 16.39 -21.55
CA ASP A 319 -4.91 17.30 -22.68
C ASP A 319 -3.79 18.35 -22.90
N ASN A 320 -2.77 18.39 -22.02
CA ASN A 320 -1.65 19.32 -22.07
C ASN A 320 -0.35 18.66 -22.53
#